data_AF-A0A0C9RSK8-F1
#
_entry.id   AF-A0A0C9RSK8-F1
#
_cell.length_a   1.000
_cell.length_b   1.000
_cell.length_c   1.000
_cell.angle_alpha   90.00
_cell.angle_beta   90.00
_cell.angle_gamma   90.00
#
_symmetry.space_group_name_H-M   'P 1'
#
loop_
_entity.id
_entity.type
_entity.pdbx_description
1 polymer ?
#
loop_
_entity_poly.entity_id
_entity_poly.type
_entity_poly.pdbx_seq_one_letter_code
_entity_poly.pdbx_strand_id
1 'polypeptide(L)'
;MFKILETFDTKLSADSVEWCTIEGFRDHFVCGTYQLLNREQQSESLANNTQKRQGTIYLFQVVTPGKLHLLQEINVPGVLDMKWAHVLYEGHVLLGVVNSIGYLQLWQLTEESQMNLLVETKIRCVDDEYLALSLDWSTGRSCWNQSTEARITISDSKGFITVYSISQEKLHCLGSQLAHQFEAWITSFNYWDTNVIYSGVPLAFYRFSGEVSQILSIDDRKELIELIFTNSFS
;
A
#
# COMPACT_ATOMS: atom_id res chain seq x y z
N MET A 1 -12.59 -15.88 27.53
CA MET A 1 -13.83 -15.78 26.75
C MET A 1 -13.79 -14.47 26.00
N PHE A 2 -13.85 -14.48 24.67
CA PHE A 2 -13.90 -13.26 23.88
C PHE A 2 -15.32 -12.71 23.89
N LYS A 3 -15.48 -11.39 24.05
CA LYS A 3 -16.77 -10.70 23.98
C LYS A 3 -16.75 -9.77 22.77
N ILE A 4 -17.70 -9.95 21.86
CA ILE A 4 -17.94 -9.00 20.78
C ILE A 4 -18.56 -7.76 21.41
N LEU A 5 -17.93 -6.61 21.20
CA LEU A 5 -18.42 -5.33 21.72
C LEU A 5 -19.35 -4.64 20.73
N GLU A 6 -19.05 -4.75 19.43
CA GLU A 6 -19.83 -4.15 18.35
C GLU A 6 -19.57 -4.88 17.03
N THR A 7 -20.51 -4.75 16.09
CA THR A 7 -20.45 -5.33 14.74
C THR A 7 -20.86 -4.27 13.73
N PHE A 8 -20.13 -4.19 12.62
CA PHE A 8 -20.44 -3.34 11.48
C PHE A 8 -20.46 -4.20 10.20
N ASP A 9 -21.41 -3.92 9.30
CA ASP A 9 -21.53 -4.60 8.01
C ASP A 9 -21.03 -3.70 6.88
N THR A 10 -19.86 -4.03 6.35
CA THR A 10 -19.15 -3.29 5.30
C THR A 10 -19.78 -3.41 3.91
N LYS A 11 -20.86 -4.20 3.74
CA LYS A 11 -21.58 -4.45 2.46
C LYS A 11 -20.77 -5.19 1.39
N LEU A 12 -19.49 -4.87 1.23
CA LEU A 12 -18.49 -5.56 0.43
C LEU A 12 -17.56 -6.37 1.34
N SER A 13 -16.84 -7.33 0.77
CA SER A 13 -15.85 -8.12 1.51
C SER A 13 -14.73 -7.24 2.05
N ALA A 14 -14.59 -7.21 3.37
CA ALA A 14 -13.46 -6.56 4.04
C ALA A 14 -12.17 -7.36 3.78
N ASP A 15 -11.13 -6.66 3.31
CA ASP A 15 -9.87 -7.27 2.86
C ASP A 15 -8.67 -6.77 3.68
N SER A 16 -8.70 -5.51 4.12
CA SER A 16 -7.63 -4.90 4.93
C SER A 16 -8.20 -4.07 6.08
N VAL A 17 -7.59 -4.16 7.26
CA VAL A 17 -7.91 -3.35 8.44
C VAL A 17 -6.62 -2.87 9.08
N GLU A 18 -6.49 -1.55 9.27
CA GLU A 18 -5.25 -0.94 9.76
C GLU A 18 -5.52 0.18 10.77
N TRP A 19 -4.87 0.09 11.92
CA TRP A 19 -4.95 1.08 13.00
C TRP A 19 -3.93 2.20 12.80
N CYS A 20 -4.36 3.43 13.00
CA CYS A 20 -3.43 4.55 12.96
C CYS A 20 -2.48 4.49 14.16
N THR A 21 -1.18 4.58 13.91
CA THR A 21 -0.15 4.46 14.96
C THR A 21 0.27 5.81 15.54
N ILE A 22 -0.13 6.90 14.88
CA ILE A 22 0.21 8.27 15.26
C ILE A 22 -0.51 8.68 16.54
N GLU A 23 0.22 9.33 17.44
CA GLU A 23 -0.33 9.87 18.68
C GLU A 23 -1.47 10.86 18.41
N GLY A 24 -2.52 10.83 19.22
CA GLY A 24 -3.75 11.59 18.99
C GLY A 24 -4.76 10.91 18.07
N PHE A 25 -4.34 9.92 17.27
CA PHE A 25 -5.22 9.21 16.31
C PHE A 25 -5.26 7.69 16.52
N ARG A 26 -4.72 7.16 17.63
CA ARG A 26 -4.64 5.70 17.88
C ARG A 26 -5.99 5.01 18.10
N ASP A 27 -7.04 5.79 18.29
CA ASP A 27 -8.44 5.38 18.31
C ASP A 27 -9.06 5.30 16.91
N HIS A 28 -8.34 5.72 15.87
CA HIS A 28 -8.77 5.66 14.48
C HIS A 28 -8.23 4.43 13.77
N PHE A 29 -9.05 3.84 12.90
CA PHE A 29 -8.62 2.78 11.98
C PHE A 29 -9.38 2.86 10.68
N VAL A 30 -8.81 2.24 9.64
CA VAL A 30 -9.47 2.08 8.35
C VAL A 30 -9.81 0.62 8.08
N CYS A 31 -10.89 0.41 7.34
CA CYS A 31 -11.26 -0.87 6.75
C CYS A 31 -11.41 -0.69 5.24
N GLY A 32 -10.59 -1.40 4.46
CA GLY A 32 -10.65 -1.44 3.02
C GLY A 32 -11.41 -2.66 2.55
N THR A 33 -12.21 -2.49 1.51
CA THR A 33 -12.96 -3.59 0.91
C THR A 33 -12.56 -3.86 -0.53
N TYR A 34 -12.78 -5.10 -0.94
CA TYR A 34 -12.52 -5.58 -2.29
C TYR A 34 -13.64 -6.53 -2.72
N GLN A 35 -14.25 -6.26 -3.86
CA GLN A 35 -15.28 -7.11 -4.45
C GLN A 35 -15.09 -7.22 -5.96
N LEU A 36 -15.01 -8.47 -6.45
CA LEU A 36 -15.11 -8.76 -7.88
C LEU A 36 -16.57 -8.63 -8.31
N LEU A 37 -16.83 -7.79 -9.32
CA LEU A 37 -18.16 -7.64 -9.90
C LEU A 37 -18.42 -8.75 -10.92
N ASN A 38 -19.55 -9.44 -10.75
CA ASN A 38 -19.99 -10.46 -11.70
C ASN A 38 -20.41 -9.81 -13.03
N ARG A 39 -20.35 -10.57 -14.13
CA ARG A 39 -20.70 -10.08 -15.48
C ARG A 39 -22.09 -9.44 -15.57
N GLU A 40 -23.05 -9.92 -14.78
CA GLU A 40 -24.42 -9.37 -14.72
C GLU A 40 -24.50 -7.99 -14.05
N GLN A 41 -23.55 -7.66 -13.17
CA GLN A 41 -23.44 -6.36 -12.48
C GLN A 41 -22.64 -5.34 -13.30
N GLN A 42 -21.97 -5.78 -14.36
CA GLN A 42 -21.28 -4.91 -15.31
C GLN A 42 -22.30 -4.46 -16.37
N SER A 43 -22.94 -3.32 -16.17
CA SER A 43 -23.85 -2.72 -17.17
C SER A 43 -23.17 -2.58 -18.54
N GLU A 44 -23.99 -2.63 -19.61
CA GLU A 44 -23.78 -2.82 -21.06
C GLU A 44 -22.64 -2.03 -21.79
N SER A 45 -21.51 -1.73 -21.16
CA SER A 45 -20.32 -1.26 -21.86
C SER A 45 -19.57 -2.46 -22.44
N LEU A 46 -20.05 -2.97 -23.57
CA LEU A 46 -19.42 -3.98 -24.47
C LEU A 46 -18.06 -3.52 -25.06
N ALA A 47 -17.40 -2.52 -24.49
CA ALA A 47 -16.16 -1.93 -24.98
C ALA A 47 -14.89 -2.71 -24.55
N ASN A 48 -14.97 -3.61 -23.55
CA ASN A 48 -13.85 -4.46 -23.13
C ASN A 48 -14.33 -5.72 -22.36
N ASN A 49 -13.40 -6.61 -22.01
CA ASN A 49 -13.55 -7.85 -21.25
C ASN A 49 -12.84 -7.76 -19.87
N THR A 50 -12.60 -6.54 -19.38
CA THR A 50 -11.84 -6.26 -18.16
C THR A 50 -12.67 -6.51 -16.89
N GLN A 51 -12.13 -7.29 -15.96
CA GLN A 51 -12.72 -7.62 -14.68
C GLN A 51 -12.79 -6.38 -13.78
N LYS A 52 -13.99 -5.84 -13.56
CA LYS A 52 -14.21 -4.73 -12.63
C LYS A 52 -14.12 -5.20 -11.18
N ARG A 53 -13.39 -4.42 -10.37
CA ARG A 53 -13.15 -4.63 -8.94
C ARG A 53 -13.54 -3.36 -8.21
N GLN A 54 -14.49 -3.46 -7.29
CA GLN A 54 -15.01 -2.34 -6.51
C GLN A 54 -14.48 -2.42 -5.08
N GLY A 55 -14.26 -1.26 -4.46
CA GLY A 55 -13.86 -1.16 -3.07
C GLY A 55 -14.40 0.08 -2.39
N THR A 56 -14.22 0.11 -1.08
CA THR A 56 -14.62 1.21 -0.21
C THR A 56 -13.59 1.30 0.91
N ILE A 57 -13.17 2.52 1.24
CA ILE A 57 -12.41 2.81 2.46
C ILE A 57 -13.39 3.35 3.49
N TYR A 58 -13.52 2.64 4.60
CA TYR A 58 -14.24 3.09 5.77
C TYR A 58 -13.25 3.65 6.78
N LEU A 59 -13.45 4.89 7.23
CA LEU A 59 -12.73 5.46 8.36
C LEU A 59 -13.59 5.34 9.61
N PHE A 60 -13.03 4.74 10.65
CA PHE A 60 -13.68 4.57 11.94
C PHE A 60 -12.90 5.23 13.07
N GLN A 61 -13.62 5.56 14.13
CA GLN A 61 -13.07 5.95 15.42
C GLN A 61 -13.72 5.14 16.55
N VAL A 62 -12.92 4.69 17.51
CA VAL A 62 -13.41 4.07 18.75
C VAL A 62 -13.50 5.13 19.85
N VAL A 63 -14.71 5.64 20.08
CA VAL A 63 -14.95 6.74 21.03
C VAL A 63 -14.86 6.25 22.49
N THR A 64 -15.40 5.06 22.75
CA THR A 64 -15.32 4.37 24.04
C THR A 64 -15.23 2.86 23.78
N PRO A 65 -14.76 2.04 24.74
CA PRO A 65 -14.76 0.59 24.57
C PRO A 65 -16.13 0.07 24.14
N GLY A 66 -16.22 -0.48 22.93
CA GLY A 66 -17.46 -1.00 22.36
C GLY A 66 -18.41 0.04 21.77
N LYS A 67 -17.89 1.21 21.37
CA LYS A 67 -18.61 2.19 20.55
C LYS A 67 -17.76 2.63 19.37
N LEU A 68 -18.14 2.16 18.19
CA LEU A 68 -17.57 2.41 16.88
C LEU A 68 -18.34 3.56 16.23
N HIS A 69 -17.61 4.56 15.76
CA HIS A 69 -18.17 5.67 15.02
C HIS A 69 -17.64 5.61 13.59
N LEU A 70 -18.54 5.44 12.61
CA LEU A 70 -18.20 5.57 11.20
C LEU A 70 -18.07 7.06 10.88
N LEU A 71 -16.86 7.50 10.55
CA LEU A 71 -16.57 8.88 10.22
C LEU A 71 -16.78 9.16 8.73
N GLN A 72 -16.29 8.26 7.86
CA GLN A 72 -16.38 8.41 6.41
C GLN A 72 -16.48 7.07 5.69
N GLU A 73 -17.13 7.12 4.54
CA GLU A 73 -17.24 6.04 3.57
C GLU A 73 -16.83 6.58 2.19
N ILE A 74 -15.74 6.05 1.64
CA ILE A 74 -15.12 6.57 0.42
C ILE A 74 -15.08 5.47 -0.63
N ASN A 75 -15.83 5.64 -1.72
CA ASN A 75 -15.84 4.69 -2.83
C ASN A 75 -14.56 4.79 -3.65
N VAL A 76 -13.89 3.65 -3.85
CA VAL A 76 -12.63 3.54 -4.59
C VAL A 76 -12.63 2.27 -5.45
N PRO A 77 -11.67 2.07 -6.36
CA PRO A 77 -11.38 0.75 -6.89
C PRO A 77 -11.04 -0.24 -5.76
N GLY A 78 -11.18 -1.55 -6.00
CA GLY A 78 -10.91 -2.58 -5.00
C GLY A 78 -9.59 -2.35 -4.25
N VAL A 79 -9.65 -2.22 -2.93
CA VAL A 79 -8.50 -1.96 -2.08
C VAL A 79 -7.75 -3.27 -1.87
N LEU A 80 -6.44 -3.31 -2.14
CA LEU A 80 -5.63 -4.53 -2.01
C LEU A 80 -4.67 -4.48 -0.83
N ASP A 81 -4.14 -3.30 -0.52
CA ASP A 81 -3.38 -3.07 0.71
C ASP A 81 -3.47 -1.59 1.08
N MET A 82 -3.42 -1.31 2.37
CA MET A 82 -3.37 0.03 2.92
C MET A 82 -2.44 -0.01 4.12
N LYS A 83 -1.67 1.05 4.37
CA LYS A 83 -0.87 1.18 5.60
C LYS A 83 -0.73 2.63 6.00
N TRP A 84 -0.87 2.90 7.29
CA TRP A 84 -0.52 4.21 7.85
C TRP A 84 0.99 4.41 7.81
N ALA A 85 1.44 5.61 7.46
CA ALA A 85 2.81 6.00 7.71
C ALA A 85 3.07 5.99 9.22
N HIS A 86 4.24 5.49 9.61
CA HIS A 86 4.62 5.36 11.02
C HIS A 86 5.01 6.70 11.69
N VAL A 87 5.01 7.79 10.92
CA VAL A 87 5.44 9.13 11.33
C VAL A 87 4.52 10.19 10.72
N LEU A 88 4.51 11.38 11.31
CA LEU A 88 3.98 12.59 10.68
C LEU A 88 4.91 13.01 9.54
N TYR A 89 4.44 12.90 8.30
CA TYR A 89 5.20 13.38 7.15
C TYR A 89 4.89 14.86 6.90
N GLU A 90 5.87 15.74 7.11
CA GLU A 90 5.67 17.20 7.04
C GLU A 90 4.49 17.71 7.90
N GLY A 91 4.21 17.03 9.02
CA GLY A 91 3.08 17.35 9.91
C GLY A 91 1.76 16.64 9.57
N HIS A 92 1.73 15.85 8.49
CA HIS A 92 0.53 15.16 8.03
C HIS A 92 0.51 13.69 8.49
N VAL A 93 -0.68 13.23 8.92
CA VAL A 93 -0.95 11.80 9.15
C VAL A 93 -1.33 11.19 7.80
N LEU A 94 -0.48 10.33 7.25
CA LEU A 94 -0.68 9.77 5.92
C LEU A 94 -1.10 8.30 5.96
N LEU A 95 -2.04 7.95 5.09
CA LEU A 95 -2.40 6.58 4.74
C LEU A 95 -2.01 6.34 3.29
N GLY A 96 -1.21 5.31 3.06
CA GLY A 96 -0.96 4.77 1.73
C GLY A 96 -2.03 3.75 1.38
N VAL A 97 -2.52 3.79 0.15
CA VAL A 97 -3.51 2.86 -0.39
C VAL A 97 -3.06 2.40 -1.77
N VAL A 98 -3.04 1.09 -2.00
CA VAL A 98 -2.89 0.51 -3.33
C VAL A 98 -4.15 -0.23 -3.75
N ASN A 99 -4.49 -0.10 -5.02
CA ASN A 99 -5.78 -0.57 -5.51
C ASN A 99 -5.71 -1.39 -6.80
N SER A 100 -6.87 -1.93 -7.14
CA SER A 100 -7.08 -2.89 -8.22
C SER A 100 -6.98 -2.33 -9.64
N ILE A 101 -6.68 -1.04 -9.81
CA ILE A 101 -6.40 -0.43 -11.12
C ILE A 101 -4.96 0.07 -11.22
N GLY A 102 -4.10 -0.32 -10.27
CA GLY A 102 -2.67 -0.07 -10.32
C GLY A 102 -2.27 1.33 -9.85
N TYR A 103 -3.03 1.93 -8.95
CA TYR A 103 -2.70 3.22 -8.36
C TYR A 103 -2.09 3.07 -6.97
N LEU A 104 -1.12 3.95 -6.68
CA LEU A 104 -0.77 4.36 -5.33
C LEU A 104 -1.51 5.65 -5.03
N GLN A 105 -2.23 5.69 -3.92
CA GLN A 105 -2.91 6.87 -3.40
C GLN A 105 -2.38 7.19 -2.01
N LEU A 106 -2.10 8.46 -1.76
CA LEU A 106 -1.81 8.97 -0.43
C LEU A 106 -2.96 9.82 0.05
N TRP A 107 -3.51 9.43 1.18
CA TRP A 107 -4.59 10.12 1.85
C TRP A 107 -4.07 10.74 3.15
N GLN A 108 -4.57 11.91 3.49
CA GLN A 108 -4.25 12.62 4.72
C GLN A 108 -5.45 12.57 5.67
N LEU A 109 -5.21 12.19 6.93
CA LEU A 109 -6.15 12.38 8.03
C LEU A 109 -5.92 13.74 8.68
N THR A 110 -6.94 14.60 8.69
CA THR A 110 -6.90 15.92 9.33
C THR A 110 -7.25 15.84 10.81
N GLU A 111 -7.00 16.91 11.56
CA GLU A 111 -7.34 17.02 12.98
C GLU A 111 -8.86 16.90 13.23
N GLU A 112 -9.68 17.28 12.25
CA GLU A 112 -11.14 17.12 12.27
C GLU A 112 -11.59 15.68 11.98
N SER A 113 -10.66 14.72 11.96
CA SER A 113 -10.93 13.31 11.68
C SER A 113 -11.57 13.10 10.29
N GLN A 114 -11.07 13.83 9.30
CA GLN A 114 -11.47 13.73 7.90
C GLN A 114 -10.29 13.28 7.02
N MET A 115 -10.57 12.37 6.10
CA MET A 115 -9.65 11.85 5.10
C MET A 115 -9.81 12.58 3.78
N ASN A 116 -8.72 13.12 3.28
CA ASN A 116 -8.63 13.80 1.99
C ASN A 116 -7.56 13.14 1.12
N LEU A 117 -7.83 12.99 -0.18
CA LEU A 117 -6.82 12.51 -1.12
C LEU A 117 -5.78 13.62 -1.33
N LEU A 118 -4.53 13.35 -0.97
CA LEU A 118 -3.42 14.28 -1.12
C LEU A 118 -2.82 14.18 -2.52
N VAL A 119 -2.44 12.97 -2.93
CA VAL A 119 -1.82 12.71 -4.22
C VAL A 119 -2.05 11.27 -4.64
N GLU A 120 -2.13 11.03 -5.94
CA GLU A 120 -2.14 9.68 -6.50
C GLU A 120 -1.24 9.58 -7.72
N THR A 121 -0.76 8.37 -8.00
CA THR A 121 -0.01 8.06 -9.21
C THR A 121 -0.34 6.66 -9.70
N LYS A 122 -0.42 6.49 -11.01
CA LYS A 122 -0.55 5.17 -11.62
C LYS A 122 0.84 4.56 -11.69
N ILE A 123 1.03 3.37 -11.10
CA ILE A 123 2.36 2.77 -10.95
C ILE A 123 2.94 2.39 -12.32
N ARG A 124 2.08 2.08 -13.30
CA ARG A 124 2.45 1.89 -14.71
C ARG A 124 1.41 2.41 -15.70
N CYS A 125 1.90 2.89 -16.83
CA CYS A 125 1.07 3.45 -17.91
C CYS A 125 0.70 2.44 -19.01
N VAL A 126 0.88 1.13 -18.82
CA VAL A 126 0.62 0.13 -19.87
C VAL A 126 -0.88 -0.22 -19.93
N ASP A 127 -1.39 -0.50 -21.13
CA ASP A 127 -2.79 -0.80 -21.47
C ASP A 127 -3.36 -2.12 -20.88
N ASP A 128 -2.64 -2.77 -19.97
CA ASP A 128 -3.02 -4.03 -19.33
C ASP A 128 -3.77 -3.83 -18.01
N GLU A 129 -4.56 -4.82 -17.60
CA GLU A 129 -5.04 -4.91 -16.22
C GLU A 129 -3.87 -4.98 -15.25
N TYR A 130 -3.82 -3.98 -14.38
CA TYR A 130 -2.70 -3.72 -13.49
C TYR A 130 -3.18 -3.70 -12.05
N LEU A 131 -2.59 -4.54 -11.20
CA LEU A 131 -2.88 -4.54 -9.77
C LEU A 131 -1.66 -4.06 -9.00
N ALA A 132 -1.87 -3.09 -8.13
CA ALA A 132 -0.91 -2.75 -7.10
C ALA A 132 -1.30 -3.56 -5.86
N LEU A 133 -0.45 -4.50 -5.47
CA LEU A 133 -0.82 -5.62 -4.60
C LEU A 133 -0.55 -5.32 -3.13
N SER A 134 0.64 -4.79 -2.81
CA SER A 134 1.04 -4.48 -1.44
C SER A 134 1.91 -3.24 -1.40
N LEU A 135 1.90 -2.55 -0.27
CA LEU A 135 2.75 -1.39 -0.01
C LEU A 135 3.38 -1.44 1.37
N ASP A 136 4.53 -0.78 1.52
CA ASP A 136 5.14 -0.55 2.83
C ASP A 136 5.89 0.78 2.89
N TRP A 137 6.04 1.31 4.11
CA TRP A 137 6.68 2.58 4.41
C TRP A 137 8.09 2.39 4.97
N SER A 138 9.06 3.17 4.50
CA SER A 138 10.43 3.12 5.01
C SER A 138 10.58 3.65 6.45
N THR A 139 9.50 4.06 7.10
CA THR A 139 9.50 4.79 8.37
C THR A 139 9.26 3.91 9.59
N GLY A 140 9.15 2.58 9.43
CA GLY A 140 8.77 1.64 10.50
C GLY A 140 9.67 1.62 11.75
N ARG A 141 10.91 2.11 11.66
CA ARG A 141 11.81 2.32 12.81
C ARG A 141 12.32 3.75 12.93
N SER A 142 11.60 4.73 12.39
CA SER A 142 11.95 6.13 12.59
C SER A 142 12.05 6.43 14.09
N CYS A 143 13.16 7.02 14.51
CA CYS A 143 13.37 7.43 15.90
C CYS A 143 12.59 8.70 16.26
N TRP A 144 11.94 9.32 15.28
CA TRP A 144 11.19 10.56 15.40
C TRP A 144 9.75 10.35 14.98
N ASN A 145 8.83 10.99 15.71
CA ASN A 145 7.40 11.02 15.35
C ASN A 145 7.13 11.88 14.11
N GLN A 146 8.14 12.57 13.56
CA GLN A 146 8.04 13.42 12.38
C GLN A 146 9.19 13.12 11.41
N SER A 147 8.91 13.17 10.11
CA SER A 147 9.91 13.04 9.06
C SER A 147 9.59 13.95 7.88
N THR A 148 10.63 14.43 7.19
CA THR A 148 10.53 15.07 5.87
C THR A 148 10.93 14.10 4.75
N GLU A 149 11.36 12.89 5.10
CA GLU A 149 11.79 11.86 4.17
C GLU A 149 10.98 10.59 4.42
N ALA A 150 10.27 10.15 3.40
CA ALA A 150 9.55 8.88 3.42
C ALA A 150 9.64 8.26 2.03
N ARG A 151 9.93 6.96 2.00
CA ARG A 151 9.86 6.12 0.81
C ARG A 151 8.75 5.10 0.97
N ILE A 152 8.14 4.74 -0.15
CA ILE A 152 7.09 3.74 -0.24
C ILE A 152 7.57 2.68 -1.22
N THR A 153 7.55 1.42 -0.82
CA THR A 153 7.74 0.30 -1.74
C THR A 153 6.38 -0.26 -2.12
N ILE A 154 6.23 -0.70 -3.37
CA ILE A 154 5.00 -1.29 -3.90
C ILE A 154 5.34 -2.52 -4.72
N SER A 155 4.57 -3.58 -4.55
CA SER A 155 4.60 -4.76 -5.41
C SER A 155 3.40 -4.80 -6.36
N ASP A 156 3.58 -5.39 -7.55
CA ASP A 156 2.53 -5.45 -8.57
C ASP A 156 2.29 -6.85 -9.16
N SER A 157 1.16 -6.99 -9.87
CA SER A 157 0.75 -8.24 -10.50
C SER A 157 1.64 -8.70 -11.66
N LYS A 158 2.60 -7.89 -12.09
CA LYS A 158 3.61 -8.30 -13.09
C LYS A 158 4.94 -8.65 -12.43
N GLY A 159 5.00 -8.71 -11.11
CA GLY A 159 6.17 -9.12 -10.34
C GLY A 159 7.23 -8.03 -10.15
N PHE A 160 6.89 -6.77 -10.44
CA PHE A 160 7.79 -5.66 -10.20
C PHE A 160 7.68 -5.14 -8.78
N ILE A 161 8.81 -4.67 -8.27
CA ILE A 161 8.89 -3.86 -7.05
C ILE A 161 9.28 -2.45 -7.46
N THR A 162 8.47 -1.49 -7.06
CA THR A 162 8.67 -0.07 -7.37
C THR A 162 8.82 0.72 -6.08
N VAL A 163 9.75 1.67 -6.06
CA VAL A 163 9.96 2.55 -4.91
C VAL A 163 9.65 3.99 -5.31
N TYR A 164 8.85 4.64 -4.47
CA TYR A 164 8.53 6.05 -4.57
C TYR A 164 9.14 6.82 -3.40
N SER A 165 9.55 8.06 -3.63
CA SER A 165 9.68 9.06 -2.57
C SER A 165 8.52 10.04 -2.64
N ILE A 166 8.25 10.66 -1.49
CA ILE A 166 7.33 11.80 -1.40
C ILE A 166 8.18 13.06 -1.30
N SER A 167 7.84 14.09 -2.07
CA SER A 167 8.34 15.45 -1.85
C SER A 167 7.34 16.46 -2.40
N GLN A 168 7.08 17.55 -1.67
CA GLN A 168 6.18 18.63 -2.11
C GLN A 168 4.80 18.10 -2.58
N GLU A 169 4.20 17.20 -1.78
CA GLU A 169 2.91 16.56 -2.10
C GLU A 169 2.89 15.81 -3.45
N LYS A 170 4.06 15.39 -3.93
CA LYS A 170 4.19 14.62 -5.17
C LYS A 170 4.90 13.30 -4.93
N LEU A 171 4.50 12.31 -5.70
CA LEU A 171 5.12 10.99 -5.73
C LEU A 171 6.15 10.93 -6.85
N HIS A 172 7.41 10.68 -6.48
CA HIS A 172 8.53 10.56 -7.40
C HIS A 172 8.98 9.10 -7.46
N CYS A 173 8.90 8.47 -8.63
CA CYS A 173 9.41 7.12 -8.81
C CYS A 173 10.93 7.15 -8.73
N LEU A 174 11.51 6.50 -7.71
CA LEU A 174 12.95 6.34 -7.55
C LEU A 174 13.48 5.19 -8.41
N GLY A 175 12.65 4.17 -8.64
CA GLY A 175 12.94 3.11 -9.59
C GLY A 175 12.00 1.92 -9.47
N SER A 176 12.06 1.05 -10.47
CA SER A 176 11.23 -0.15 -10.60
C SER A 176 12.07 -1.26 -11.23
N GLN A 177 12.04 -2.46 -10.66
CA GLN A 177 12.72 -3.62 -11.22
C GLN A 177 11.86 -4.88 -11.09
N LEU A 178 11.97 -5.76 -12.09
CA LEU A 178 11.30 -7.05 -12.11
C LEU A 178 11.97 -7.95 -11.07
N ALA A 179 11.29 -8.23 -9.97
CA ALA A 179 11.80 -9.09 -8.91
C ALA A 179 11.29 -10.53 -9.05
N HIS A 180 10.09 -10.70 -9.60
CA HIS A 180 9.40 -11.99 -9.72
C HIS A 180 8.89 -12.19 -11.15
N GLN A 181 8.86 -13.43 -11.63
CA GLN A 181 8.22 -13.79 -12.90
C GLN A 181 6.69 -13.92 -12.77
N PHE A 182 6.17 -13.77 -11.55
CA PHE A 182 4.77 -13.89 -11.18
C PHE A 182 4.36 -12.71 -10.30
N GLU A 183 3.09 -12.64 -9.94
CA GLU A 183 2.54 -11.65 -9.02
C GLU A 183 3.36 -11.58 -7.73
N ALA A 184 3.83 -10.37 -7.39
CA ALA A 184 4.53 -10.11 -6.14
C ALA A 184 3.50 -9.68 -5.10
N TRP A 185 3.06 -10.62 -4.26
CA TRP A 185 1.91 -10.41 -3.36
C TRP A 185 2.23 -9.55 -2.15
N ILE A 186 3.51 -9.41 -1.81
CA ILE A 186 3.94 -8.61 -0.68
C ILE A 186 5.26 -7.92 -0.96
N THR A 187 5.42 -6.72 -0.41
CA THR A 187 6.70 -6.02 -0.31
C THR A 187 6.84 -5.42 1.08
N SER A 188 8.07 -5.28 1.58
CA SER A 188 8.32 -4.59 2.85
C SER A 188 9.76 -4.09 2.93
N PHE A 189 9.98 -2.94 3.56
CA PHE A 189 11.32 -2.47 3.89
C PHE A 189 11.94 -3.30 5.02
N ASN A 190 13.24 -3.52 4.96
CA ASN A 190 14.00 -3.81 6.17
C ASN A 190 14.06 -2.52 7.01
N TYR A 191 13.31 -2.44 8.10
CA TYR A 191 13.32 -1.22 8.91
C TYR A 191 14.66 -0.90 9.59
N TRP A 192 15.60 -1.86 9.66
CA TRP A 192 16.95 -1.60 10.14
C TRP A 192 17.89 -1.04 9.07
N ASP A 193 17.58 -1.31 7.80
CA ASP A 193 18.30 -0.77 6.64
C ASP A 193 17.31 -0.58 5.49
N THR A 194 16.79 0.64 5.35
CA THR A 194 15.72 0.94 4.39
C THR A 194 16.19 0.97 2.94
N ASN A 195 17.44 0.61 2.68
CA ASN A 195 17.92 0.32 1.32
C ASN A 195 17.68 -1.14 0.91
N VAL A 196 17.26 -1.99 1.84
CA VAL A 196 16.89 -3.38 1.60
C VAL A 196 15.36 -3.51 1.62
N ILE A 197 14.82 -4.18 0.60
CA ILE A 197 13.38 -4.46 0.46
C ILE A 197 13.22 -5.98 0.35
N TYR A 198 12.22 -6.53 1.02
CA TYR A 198 11.78 -7.92 0.90
C TYR A 198 10.55 -7.98 0.02
N SER A 199 10.39 -9.07 -0.73
CA SER A 199 9.16 -9.34 -1.46
C SER A 199 8.87 -10.83 -1.58
N GLY A 200 7.60 -11.18 -1.74
CA GLY A 200 7.14 -12.57 -1.72
C GLY A 200 6.10 -12.89 -2.78
N VAL A 201 6.07 -14.16 -3.16
CA VAL A 201 5.04 -14.78 -4.01
C VAL A 201 4.32 -15.87 -3.20
N PRO A 202 3.14 -16.36 -3.60
CA PRO A 202 2.33 -17.26 -2.77
C PRO A 202 3.00 -18.60 -2.45
N LEU A 203 4.07 -18.95 -3.16
CA LEU A 203 4.79 -20.21 -3.04
C LEU A 203 6.20 -20.06 -2.44
N ALA A 204 6.73 -18.84 -2.27
CA ALA A 204 8.08 -18.61 -1.74
C ALA A 204 8.32 -17.16 -1.26
N PHE A 205 9.10 -17.02 -0.18
CA PHE A 205 9.62 -15.74 0.30
C PHE A 205 11.02 -15.50 -0.29
N TYR A 206 11.26 -14.33 -0.89
CA TYR A 206 12.56 -13.98 -1.45
C TYR A 206 13.18 -12.81 -0.66
N ARG A 207 14.46 -12.96 -0.30
CA ARG A 207 15.29 -11.95 0.36
C ARG A 207 16.32 -11.39 -0.63
N PHE A 208 16.90 -10.25 -0.28
CA PHE A 208 17.73 -9.42 -1.11
C PHE A 208 19.20 -9.32 -0.55
N SER A 209 20.22 -9.34 -1.46
CA SER A 209 21.66 -8.91 -1.30
C SER A 209 22.39 -8.54 -2.65
N GLY A 210 22.79 -7.27 -2.97
CA GLY A 210 23.41 -6.83 -4.27
C GLY A 210 23.19 -5.35 -4.79
N GLU A 211 24.00 -4.82 -5.73
CA GLU A 211 24.24 -3.34 -5.95
C GLU A 211 24.19 -2.79 -7.44
N VAL A 212 24.13 -1.45 -7.65
CA VAL A 212 24.04 -0.77 -8.97
C VAL A 212 25.35 -0.88 -9.78
N SER A 213 25.43 -1.86 -10.68
CA SER A 213 25.85 -1.63 -12.09
C SER A 213 26.00 -2.90 -12.94
N GLN A 214 26.12 -4.12 -12.40
CA GLN A 214 26.18 -5.33 -13.25
C GLN A 214 25.55 -6.55 -12.57
N ILE A 215 24.69 -7.25 -13.30
CA ILE A 215 24.12 -8.55 -12.93
C ILE A 215 25.24 -9.60 -12.98
N LEU A 216 25.50 -10.28 -11.86
CA LEU A 216 26.23 -11.54 -11.86
C LEU A 216 25.31 -12.65 -11.35
N SER A 217 24.88 -13.47 -12.30
CA SER A 217 24.27 -14.82 -12.21
C SER A 217 23.36 -15.17 -11.02
N ILE A 218 22.18 -15.67 -11.37
CA ILE A 218 21.37 -16.57 -10.53
C ILE A 218 22.17 -17.87 -10.33
N ASP A 219 22.57 -18.16 -9.09
CA ASP A 219 23.07 -19.48 -8.68
C ASP A 219 21.90 -20.23 -8.02
N ASP A 220 21.50 -21.36 -8.61
CA ASP A 220 20.32 -22.19 -8.26
C ASP A 220 20.36 -22.81 -6.85
N ARG A 221 21.22 -22.33 -5.95
CA ARG A 221 21.45 -22.94 -4.63
C ARG A 221 21.50 -21.98 -3.42
N LYS A 222 21.12 -20.70 -3.52
CA LYS A 222 21.06 -19.79 -2.35
C LYS A 222 19.92 -18.76 -2.41
N GLU A 223 19.20 -18.62 -1.30
CA GLU A 223 17.92 -17.90 -1.12
C GLU A 223 18.06 -16.37 -0.83
N LEU A 224 18.93 -15.60 -1.52
CA LEU A 224 19.06 -14.11 -1.36
C LEU A 224 19.56 -13.34 -2.64
N ILE A 225 18.87 -12.33 -3.26
CA ILE A 225 19.32 -11.44 -4.41
C ILE A 225 18.57 -10.05 -4.50
N GLU A 226 19.20 -8.88 -4.81
CA GLU A 226 18.71 -7.50 -4.41
C GLU A 226 18.22 -6.41 -5.42
N LEU A 227 17.91 -5.23 -4.83
CA LEU A 227 17.49 -3.90 -5.29
C LEU A 227 18.14 -2.73 -4.47
N ILE A 228 19.46 -2.67 -4.18
CA ILE A 228 20.04 -1.48 -3.51
C ILE A 228 19.78 -0.24 -4.38
N PHE A 229 19.01 0.72 -3.88
CA PHE A 229 18.83 2.03 -4.51
C PHE A 229 19.93 2.98 -4.04
N THR A 230 20.97 3.18 -4.85
CA THR A 230 21.96 4.24 -4.60
C THR A 230 21.45 5.57 -5.17
N ASN A 231 21.40 6.63 -4.36
CA ASN A 231 21.23 7.99 -4.87
C ASN A 231 22.46 8.34 -5.71
N SER A 232 22.30 8.40 -7.03
CA SER A 232 23.28 9.05 -7.91
C SER A 232 23.17 10.56 -7.72
N PHE A 233 23.84 11.12 -6.72
CA PHE A 233 24.17 12.55 -6.77
C PHE A 233 25.27 12.71 -7.81
N SER A 234 24.93 13.31 -8.95
CA SER A 234 25.88 13.98 -9.85
C SER A 234 25.68 15.48 -9.77
#